data_AF-A0A2Z6ZQJ4-F1
#
_entry.id   AF-A0A2Z6ZQJ4-F1
#
_cell.length_a   1.000
_cell.length_b   1.000
_cell.length_c   1.000
_cell.angle_alpha   90.00
_cell.angle_beta   90.00
_cell.angle_gamma   90.00
#
_symmetry.space_group_name_H-M   'P 1'
#
loop_
_entity.id
_entity.type
_entity.pdbx_description
1 polymer ?
#
loop_
_entity_poly.entity_id
_entity_poly.type
_entity_poly.pdbx_seq_one_letter_code
_entity_poly.pdbx_strand_id
1 'polypeptide(L)'
;MLKPYHPDDHDESRGYSHRAPPVVTTSFDKEVEEVLSKRVVRRRGVQPSTQYLIKWKGLPETEASWETQEDLWQFPELLHQFEATRASAK
;
A
#
# COMPACT_ATOMS: atom_id res chain seq x y z
N MET A 1 -6.74 39.20 -8.59
CA MET A 1 -5.28 39.08 -8.53
C MET A 1 -4.95 37.79 -7.78
N LEU A 2 -4.13 36.90 -8.36
CA LEU A 2 -3.70 35.68 -7.66
C LEU A 2 -2.61 36.02 -6.63
N LYS A 3 -2.63 35.34 -5.49
CA LYS A 3 -1.59 35.46 -4.47
C LYS A 3 -0.28 34.83 -4.97
N PRO A 4 0.89 35.40 -4.66
CA PRO A 4 2.18 34.77 -4.93
C PRO A 4 2.29 33.40 -4.27
N TYR A 5 2.88 32.45 -4.99
CA TYR A 5 3.18 31.14 -4.43
C TYR A 5 4.29 31.27 -3.38
N HIS A 6 4.02 30.81 -2.16
CA HIS A 6 5.01 30.63 -1.12
C HIS A 6 5.33 29.12 -1.03
N PRO A 7 6.50 28.68 -1.53
CA PRO A 7 6.97 27.33 -1.25
C PRO A 7 7.14 27.18 0.26
N ASP A 8 6.57 26.11 0.81
CA ASP A 8 6.80 25.70 2.18
C ASP A 8 7.77 24.52 2.12
N ASP A 9 9.04 24.78 2.42
CA ASP A 9 10.12 23.81 2.30
C ASP A 9 10.14 22.78 3.45
N HIS A 10 9.21 22.89 4.41
CA HIS A 10 9.18 22.06 5.62
C HIS A 10 8.27 20.84 5.56
N ASP A 11 7.47 20.66 4.50
CA ASP A 11 6.53 19.53 4.40
C ASP A 11 6.83 18.65 3.18
N GLU A 12 7.75 17.70 3.37
CA GLU A 12 8.07 16.65 2.39
C GLU A 12 6.85 15.79 2.01
N SER A 13 5.81 15.78 2.85
CA SER A 13 4.59 15.01 2.60
C SER A 13 3.59 15.73 1.68
N ARG A 14 3.82 17.01 1.34
CA ARG A 14 2.86 17.85 0.59
C ARG A 14 2.51 17.33 -0.81
N GLY A 15 3.37 16.50 -1.40
CA GLY A 15 3.13 15.82 -2.68
C GLY A 15 2.39 14.48 -2.57
N TYR A 16 2.26 13.94 -1.36
CA TYR A 16 1.56 12.68 -1.11
C TYR A 16 0.07 12.95 -0.93
N SER A 17 -0.70 12.59 -1.95
CA SER A 17 -2.14 12.55 -1.85
C SER A 17 -2.54 11.52 -0.80
N HIS A 18 -3.09 12.00 0.32
CA HIS A 18 -3.78 11.17 1.32
C HIS A 18 -5.15 10.68 0.82
N ARG A 19 -5.58 11.13 -0.36
CA ARG A 19 -6.83 10.71 -0.98
C ARG A 19 -6.66 9.37 -1.69
N ALA A 20 -7.66 8.51 -1.52
CA ALA A 20 -7.78 7.29 -2.30
C ALA A 20 -7.63 7.57 -3.80
N PRO A 21 -6.82 6.79 -4.53
CA PRO A 21 -6.78 6.87 -5.98
C PRO A 21 -8.20 6.65 -6.54
N PRO A 22 -8.58 7.33 -7.62
CA PRO A 22 -9.95 7.25 -8.17
C PRO A 22 -10.37 5.85 -8.63
N VAL A 23 -9.43 4.93 -8.78
CA VAL A 23 -9.65 3.54 -9.21
C VAL A 23 -9.87 2.61 -8.00
N VAL A 24 -9.51 3.06 -6.79
CA VAL A 24 -9.63 2.25 -5.57
C VAL A 24 -10.98 2.53 -4.90
N THR A 25 -11.72 1.47 -4.65
CA THR A 25 -13.03 1.51 -3.97
C THR A 25 -12.98 0.93 -2.56
N THR A 26 -11.84 0.40 -2.16
CA THR A 26 -11.59 -0.28 -0.90
C THR A 26 -10.76 0.64 0.01
N SER A 27 -11.21 0.77 1.25
CA SER A 27 -10.45 1.38 2.34
C SER A 27 -10.57 0.48 3.55
N PHE A 28 -9.47 0.29 4.27
CA PHE A 28 -9.46 -0.54 5.46
C PHE A 28 -9.50 0.34 6.70
N ASP A 29 -10.48 0.09 7.57
CA ASP A 29 -10.53 0.70 8.91
C ASP A 29 -9.59 -0.03 9.91
N LYS A 30 -8.94 -1.11 9.46
CA LYS A 30 -8.08 -1.97 10.27
C LYS A 30 -6.61 -1.57 10.06
N GLU A 31 -5.83 -1.63 11.13
CA GLU A 31 -4.38 -1.44 11.06
C GLU A 31 -3.69 -2.72 10.57
N VAL A 32 -2.68 -2.54 9.72
CA VAL A 32 -1.82 -3.65 9.28
C VAL A 32 -0.72 -3.88 10.31
N GLU A 33 -0.50 -5.15 10.67
CA GLU A 33 0.61 -5.56 11.52
C GLU A 33 1.85 -5.92 10.71
N GLU A 34 1.70 -6.79 9.70
CA GLU A 34 2.83 -7.29 8.91
C GLU A 34 2.37 -7.82 7.53
N VAL A 35 3.29 -7.80 6.56
CA VAL A 35 3.12 -8.51 5.28
C VAL A 35 3.79 -9.88 5.39
N LEU A 36 2.98 -10.94 5.37
CA LEU A 36 3.46 -12.32 5.52
C LEU A 36 4.01 -12.90 4.21
N SER A 37 3.41 -12.51 3.08
CA SER A 37 3.76 -13.09 1.79
C SER A 37 3.39 -12.17 0.64
N LYS A 38 3.97 -12.45 -0.53
CA LYS A 38 3.64 -11.79 -1.80
C LYS A 38 3.54 -12.83 -2.89
N ARG A 39 2.51 -12.72 -3.72
CA ARG A 39 2.30 -13.54 -4.91
C ARG A 39 1.94 -12.68 -6.11
N VAL A 40 2.25 -13.18 -7.30
CA VAL A 40 1.79 -12.59 -8.57
C VAL A 40 0.75 -13.51 -9.16
N VAL A 41 -0.48 -13.02 -9.31
CA VAL A 41 -1.59 -13.76 -9.88
C VAL A 41 -1.70 -13.41 -11.35
N ARG A 42 -1.63 -14.44 -12.22
CA ARG A 42 -1.78 -14.29 -13.67
C ARG A 42 -3.08 -14.95 -14.11
N ARG A 43 -3.92 -14.21 -14.85
CA ARG A 43 -5.16 -14.71 -15.44
C ARG A 43 -5.16 -14.43 -16.94
N ARG A 44 -5.72 -15.33 -17.74
CA ARG A 44 -5.75 -15.18 -19.21
C ARG A 44 -6.53 -13.92 -19.58
N GLY A 45 -5.94 -13.04 -20.38
CA GLY A 45 -6.58 -11.81 -20.85
C GLY A 45 -6.67 -10.68 -19.82
N VAL A 46 -6.03 -10.82 -18.66
CA VAL A 46 -5.97 -9.79 -17.61
C VAL A 46 -4.51 -9.50 -17.29
N GLN A 47 -4.19 -8.24 -16.98
CA GLN A 47 -2.85 -7.88 -16.54
C GLN A 47 -2.50 -8.64 -15.24
N PRO A 48 -1.25 -9.11 -15.08
CA PRO A 48 -0.81 -9.70 -13.83
C PRO A 48 -1.02 -8.72 -12.67
N SER A 49 -1.60 -9.21 -11.58
CA SER A 49 -1.80 -8.42 -10.36
C SER A 49 -0.92 -8.97 -9.24
N THR A 50 -0.27 -8.07 -8.52
CA THR A 50 0.52 -8.39 -7.33
C THR A 50 -0.38 -8.34 -6.12
N GLN A 51 -0.35 -9.40 -5.31
CA GLN A 51 -1.10 -9.50 -4.07
C GLN A 51 -0.17 -9.76 -2.89
N TYR A 52 -0.51 -9.16 -1.76
CA TYR A 52 0.20 -9.29 -0.50
C TYR A 52 -0.72 -9.94 0.53
N LEU A 53 -0.18 -10.88 1.29
CA LEU A 53 -0.90 -11.50 2.41
C LEU A 53 -0.67 -10.64 3.65
N ILE A 54 -1.75 -10.04 4.14
CA ILE A 54 -1.72 -9.06 5.22
C ILE A 54 -2.12 -9.70 6.54
N LYS A 55 -1.25 -9.61 7.54
CA LYS A 55 -1.59 -9.85 8.93
C LYS A 55 -2.18 -8.57 9.51
N TRP A 56 -3.43 -8.64 9.95
CA TRP A 56 -4.13 -7.52 10.55
C TRP A 56 -3.82 -7.44 12.05
N LYS A 57 -3.63 -6.22 12.56
CA LYS A 57 -3.30 -6.00 13.97
C LYS A 57 -4.43 -6.44 14.88
N GLY A 58 -4.08 -7.21 15.90
CA GLY A 58 -5.04 -7.72 16.89
C GLY A 58 -5.94 -8.84 16.38
N LEU A 59 -5.72 -9.32 15.14
CA LEU A 59 -6.38 -10.51 14.60
C LEU A 59 -5.37 -11.65 14.46
N PRO A 60 -5.80 -12.90 14.63
CA PRO A 60 -4.94 -14.06 14.39
C PRO A 60 -4.58 -14.17 12.90
N GLU A 61 -3.48 -14.87 12.61
CA GLU A 61 -3.03 -15.12 11.23
C GLU A 61 -4.09 -15.83 10.36
N THR A 62 -5.01 -16.56 10.98
CA THR A 62 -6.14 -17.21 10.27
C THR A 62 -7.09 -16.21 9.60
N GLU A 63 -7.12 -14.96 10.09
CA GLU A 63 -7.88 -13.85 9.52
C GLU A 63 -7.06 -13.02 8.52
N ALA A 64 -5.83 -13.45 8.20
CA ALA A 64 -5.01 -12.78 7.19
C ALA A 64 -5.66 -12.87 5.80
N SER A 65 -5.60 -11.78 5.04
CA SER A 65 -6.25 -11.67 3.73
C SER A 65 -5.27 -11.28 2.63
N TRP A 66 -5.59 -11.69 1.40
CA TRP A 66 -4.80 -11.36 0.21
C TRP A 66 -5.32 -10.07 -0.41
N GLU A 67 -4.60 -8.97 -0.20
CA GLU A 67 -4.95 -7.66 -0.74
C GLU A 67 -4.08 -7.32 -1.96
N THR A 68 -4.64 -6.56 -2.90
CA THR A 68 -3.87 -6.10 -4.05
C THR A 68 -2.96 -4.93 -3.69
N GLN A 69 -1.94 -4.69 -4.50
CA GLN A 69 -1.09 -3.51 -4.33
C GLN A 69 -1.90 -2.20 -4.37
N GLU A 70 -2.94 -2.18 -5.21
CA GLU A 70 -3.83 -1.04 -5.37
C GLU A 70 -4.70 -0.81 -4.12
N ASP A 71 -5.20 -1.88 -3.48
CA ASP A 71 -6.00 -1.80 -2.25
C ASP A 71 -5.16 -1.30 -1.05
N LEU A 72 -3.85 -1.59 -1.05
CA LEU A 72 -2.92 -1.20 0.01
C LEU A 72 -2.34 0.20 -0.16
N TRP A 73 -2.98 1.06 -0.95
CA TRP A 73 -2.56 2.46 -1.17
C TRP A 73 -2.42 3.28 0.13
N GLN A 74 -3.13 2.88 1.20
CA GLN A 74 -3.04 3.52 2.53
C GLN A 74 -1.75 3.17 3.28
N PHE A 75 -1.03 2.12 2.86
CA PHE A 75 0.13 1.57 3.57
C PHE A 75 1.37 1.47 2.67
N PRO A 76 1.81 2.56 2.01
CA PRO A 76 2.95 2.52 1.10
C PRO A 76 4.27 2.15 1.79
N GLU A 77 4.48 2.66 3.01
CA GLU A 77 5.68 2.39 3.81
C GLU A 77 5.82 0.92 4.18
N LEU A 78 4.70 0.25 4.46
CA LEU A 78 4.69 -1.18 4.76
C LEU A 78 5.19 -1.99 3.55
N LEU A 79 4.72 -1.66 2.35
CA LEU A 79 5.17 -2.33 1.12
C LEU A 79 6.65 -2.07 0.86
N HIS A 80 7.11 -0.83 1.06
CA HIS A 80 8.53 -0.49 0.92
C HIS A 80 9.41 -1.31 1.86
N GLN A 81 9.04 -1.42 3.14
CA GLN A 81 9.79 -2.23 4.12
C GLN A 81 9.84 -3.71 3.76
N PHE A 82 8.71 -4.26 3.30
CA PHE A 82 8.63 -5.65 2.87
C PHE A 82 9.52 -5.93 1.65
N GLU A 83 9.47 -5.06 0.63
CA GLU A 83 10.32 -5.21 -0.57
C GLU A 83 11.79 -5.02 -0.25
N ALA A 84 12.15 -4.06 0.61
CA ALA A 84 13.54 -3.83 1.04
C ALA A 84 14.11 -5.06 1.76
N THR A 85 13.33 -5.66 2.67
CA THR A 85 13.73 -6.89 3.39
C THR A 85 13.95 -8.05 2.42
N ARG A 86 13.06 -8.24 1.44
CA ARG A 86 13.20 -9.31 0.45
C ARG A 86 14.29 -9.07 -0.58
N ALA A 87 14.54 -7.81 -0.97
CA ALA A 87 15.62 -7.46 -1.87
C ALA A 87 16.99 -7.72 -1.24
N SER A 88 17.11 -7.51 0.08
CA SER A 88 18.34 -7.78 0.82
C SER A 88 18.57 -9.27 1.12
N ALA A 89 17.55 -10.11 0.98
CA ALA A 89 17.61 -11.56 1.16
C ALA A 89 18.00 -12.33 -0.14
N LYS A 90 18.47 -11.62 -1.16
CA LYS A 90 18.85 -12.15 -2.48
C LYS A 90 20.35 -12.08 -2.69
#